data_AF-A0A0L7KMZ6-F1
#
_entry.id   AF-A0A0L7KMZ6-F1
#
_cell.length_a   1.000
_cell.length_b   1.000
_cell.length_c   1.000
_cell.angle_alpha   90.00
_cell.angle_beta   90.00
_cell.angle_gamma   90.00
#
_symmetry.space_group_name_H-M   'P 1'
#
loop_
_entity.id
_entity.type
_entity.pdbx_description
1 polymer ?
#
loop_
_entity_poly.entity_id
_entity_poly.type
_entity_poly.pdbx_seq_one_letter_code
_entity_poly.pdbx_strand_id
1 'polypeptide(L)'
;MTKGMVAIQLVTLTTKQRRNSRCNMGLIHVRSNFQDGWQHNSELDTCTPICSTGCLNGKCVAPSTCHCEPPLYLDPERLNACLTPLCDPKCINSICNINNICECENNTRRYNKTHCAHCDEHYDINADLTCQPICERPCINGECTAPNTCSCLHGYVPGDDRFTCFPVCEKCVNSTCVAPNVCSCLEGYSAVDESTCAPKCDSCDNGVCVAPGQCECFDGYIKLNGSCQAVCEMECINGFCSAPNACACVEGYVERYPGVCSKPCRTDCNGT
;
A
#
# COMPACT_ATOMS: atom_id res chain seq x y z
N MET A 1 -32.31 11.66 56.02
CA MET A 1 -31.69 12.13 57.28
C MET A 1 -31.18 13.54 57.04
N THR A 2 -31.59 14.48 57.92
CA THR A 2 -30.91 15.75 58.30
C THR A 2 -30.39 16.71 57.20
N LYS A 3 -31.00 17.89 57.02
CA LYS A 3 -30.79 19.20 57.71
C LYS A 3 -29.40 19.87 57.50
N GLY A 4 -29.45 21.14 57.06
CA GLY A 4 -28.41 22.19 57.15
C GLY A 4 -28.02 22.75 55.76
N MET A 5 -27.95 24.05 55.46
CA MET A 5 -27.79 25.24 56.30
C MET A 5 -28.07 26.54 55.49
N VAL A 6 -28.62 27.52 56.21
CA VAL A 6 -28.36 28.98 56.19
C VAL A 6 -28.74 29.83 54.96
N ALA A 7 -29.69 30.75 55.21
CA ALA A 7 -30.07 31.88 54.38
C ALA A 7 -29.06 33.02 54.47
N ILE A 8 -28.77 33.70 53.35
CA ILE A 8 -28.13 35.02 53.33
C ILE A 8 -29.04 35.96 52.52
N GLN A 9 -29.37 37.09 53.16
CA GLN A 9 -30.43 38.02 52.81
C GLN A 9 -30.18 38.75 51.49
N LEU A 10 -31.23 38.82 50.67
CA LEU A 10 -31.42 39.86 49.66
C LEU A 10 -31.59 41.21 50.37
N VAL A 11 -30.64 42.13 50.18
CA VAL A 11 -30.83 43.54 50.56
C VAL A 11 -31.25 44.31 49.32
N THR A 12 -32.55 44.57 49.22
CA THR A 12 -33.15 45.56 48.33
C THR A 12 -32.73 46.97 48.77
N LEU A 13 -32.00 47.70 47.92
CA LEU A 13 -31.69 49.11 48.16
C LEU A 13 -32.82 50.00 47.64
N THR A 14 -33.33 50.84 48.53
CA THR A 14 -34.47 51.74 48.33
C THR A 14 -34.08 52.99 47.54
N THR A 15 -35.07 53.48 46.79
CA THR A 15 -35.06 54.62 45.88
C THR A 15 -34.87 55.98 46.60
N LYS A 16 -33.64 56.49 46.76
CA LYS A 16 -33.37 57.96 46.84
C LYS A 16 -31.89 58.37 46.77
N GLN A 17 -31.20 58.15 45.64
CA GLN A 17 -29.96 58.89 45.34
C GLN A 17 -29.63 58.90 43.83
N ARG A 18 -30.45 59.57 43.02
CA ARG A 18 -30.01 60.04 41.70
C ARG A 18 -28.90 61.09 41.90
N ARG A 19 -27.64 60.69 41.70
CA ARG A 19 -26.48 61.48 41.17
C ARG A 19 -25.15 60.89 41.65
N ASN A 20 -24.62 59.92 40.90
CA ASN A 20 -23.17 59.79 40.66
C ASN A 20 -22.93 58.71 39.59
N SER A 21 -23.00 59.11 38.32
CA SER A 21 -22.50 58.36 37.18
C SER A 21 -20.96 58.33 37.29
N ARG A 22 -20.41 57.34 38.01
CA ARG A 22 -18.97 57.13 38.09
C ARG A 22 -18.66 55.63 38.06
N CYS A 23 -17.91 55.22 37.04
CA CYS A 23 -17.23 53.94 37.02
C CYS A 23 -16.20 53.95 38.15
N ASN A 24 -16.50 53.27 39.26
CA ASN A 24 -15.62 53.20 40.42
C ASN A 24 -15.38 51.73 40.75
N MET A 25 -14.14 51.26 40.57
CA MET A 25 -13.78 49.87 40.85
C MET A 25 -13.47 49.76 42.35
N GLY A 26 -14.45 49.30 43.14
CA GLY A 26 -14.26 48.98 44.56
C GLY A 26 -14.46 50.16 45.51
N LEU A 27 -15.14 49.88 46.63
CA LEU A 27 -15.48 50.82 47.69
C LEU A 27 -14.24 51.52 48.28
N ILE A 28 -14.24 52.86 48.29
CA ILE A 28 -13.96 53.77 49.42
C ILE A 28 -14.14 55.21 48.91
N HIS A 29 -14.81 56.04 49.70
CA HIS A 29 -15.07 57.45 49.40
C HIS A 29 -13.79 58.25 49.13
N VAL A 30 -13.57 58.69 47.89
CA VAL A 30 -12.71 59.85 47.60
C VAL A 30 -13.35 60.69 46.48
N ARG A 31 -13.47 62.00 46.74
CA ARG A 31 -13.89 63.01 45.75
C ARG A 31 -12.74 63.29 44.78
N SER A 32 -13.10 63.77 43.59
CA SER A 32 -12.26 64.38 42.55
C SER A 32 -11.16 63.49 41.94
N ASN A 33 -11.45 62.89 40.79
CA ASN A 33 -10.85 63.26 39.50
C ASN A 33 -11.53 62.48 38.37
N PHE A 34 -11.54 63.06 37.16
CA PHE A 34 -11.80 62.33 35.91
C PHE A 34 -10.55 61.51 35.58
N GLN A 35 -10.24 60.57 36.46
CA GLN A 35 -9.18 59.58 36.42
C GLN A 35 -9.98 58.29 36.67
N ASP A 36 -10.21 57.44 35.69
CA ASP A 36 -9.22 56.44 35.32
C ASP A 36 -9.58 55.81 33.96
N GLY A 37 -9.74 56.60 32.89
CA GLY A 37 -9.92 56.06 31.54
C GLY A 37 -11.06 55.03 31.37
N TRP A 38 -12.16 55.16 32.11
CA TRP A 38 -13.41 54.39 31.95
C TRP A 38 -14.56 55.33 31.57
N GLN A 39 -15.41 54.89 30.65
CA GLN A 39 -16.60 55.60 30.20
C GLN A 39 -17.87 54.88 30.68
N HIS A 40 -18.82 55.61 31.28
CA HIS A 40 -20.12 55.07 31.67
C HIS A 40 -21.12 55.23 30.52
N ASN A 41 -21.78 54.13 30.15
CA ASN A 41 -22.94 54.13 29.27
C ASN A 41 -24.21 54.10 30.14
N SER A 42 -24.95 55.22 30.17
CA SER A 42 -26.14 55.39 31.00
C SER A 42 -27.37 54.59 30.55
N GLU A 43 -27.43 54.17 29.28
CA GLU A 43 -28.55 53.40 28.75
C GLU A 43 -28.45 51.91 29.10
N LEU A 44 -27.23 51.39 29.12
CA LEU A 44 -26.94 49.98 29.46
C LEU A 44 -26.47 49.78 30.91
N ASP A 45 -26.26 50.88 31.65
CA ASP A 45 -25.63 50.94 32.97
C ASP A 45 -24.29 50.17 33.06
N THR A 46 -23.52 50.20 31.97
CA THR A 46 -22.22 49.53 31.85
C THR A 46 -21.07 50.52 31.86
N CYS A 47 -19.91 50.10 32.35
CA CYS A 47 -18.65 50.82 32.23
C CYS A 47 -17.75 50.16 31.18
N THR A 48 -17.32 50.93 30.18
CA THR A 48 -16.38 50.47 29.15
C THR A 48 -15.04 51.19 29.32
N PRO A 49 -13.90 50.49 29.21
CA PRO A 49 -12.60 51.13 29.28
C PRO A 49 -12.34 51.93 28.00
N ILE A 50 -11.62 53.04 28.13
CA ILE A 50 -11.18 53.90 27.04
C ILE A 50 -9.74 53.54 26.70
N CYS A 51 -9.53 52.99 25.49
CA CYS A 51 -8.20 52.78 24.94
C CYS A 51 -7.80 54.04 24.15
N SER A 52 -7.17 54.99 24.84
CA SER A 52 -6.79 56.30 24.28
C SER A 52 -5.87 56.20 23.05
N THR A 53 -5.05 55.15 22.98
CA THR A 53 -4.17 54.81 21.86
C THR A 53 -4.81 53.89 20.83
N GLY A 54 -6.09 53.53 21.01
CA GLY A 54 -6.80 52.50 20.23
C GLY A 54 -6.48 51.07 20.68
N CYS A 55 -7.19 50.10 20.12
CA CYS A 55 -6.92 48.67 20.29
C CYS A 55 -7.28 47.97 18.97
N LEU A 56 -6.32 47.92 18.04
CA LEU A 56 -6.56 47.41 16.69
C LEU A 56 -6.65 45.89 16.73
N ASN A 57 -7.75 45.32 16.20
CA ASN A 57 -8.04 43.87 16.19
C ASN A 57 -8.12 43.21 17.58
N GLY A 58 -8.29 44.00 18.65
CA GLY A 58 -8.42 43.50 20.01
C GLY A 58 -9.58 44.15 20.76
N LYS A 59 -9.77 43.74 22.02
CA LYS A 59 -10.78 44.31 22.92
C LYS A 59 -10.09 45.14 24.00
N CYS A 60 -10.61 46.33 24.25
CA CYS A 60 -10.18 47.14 25.39
C CYS A 60 -10.77 46.51 26.66
N VAL A 61 -9.91 46.03 27.57
CA VAL A 61 -10.35 45.36 28.82
C VAL A 61 -10.05 46.18 30.08
N ALA A 62 -9.14 47.14 29.96
CA ALA A 62 -8.84 48.13 30.99
C ALA A 62 -8.30 49.41 30.30
N PRO A 63 -8.20 50.55 31.01
CA PRO A 63 -7.75 51.81 30.44
C PRO A 63 -6.39 51.66 29.76
N SER A 64 -6.32 51.98 28.46
CA SER A 64 -5.12 51.79 27.62
C SER A 64 -4.56 50.36 27.59
N THR A 65 -5.34 49.34 27.97
CA THR A 65 -4.95 47.93 27.96
C THR A 65 -5.76 47.18 26.92
N CYS A 66 -5.07 46.74 25.86
CA CYS A 66 -5.62 45.96 24.77
C CYS A 66 -5.46 44.45 25.06
N HIS A 67 -6.54 43.68 24.90
CA HIS A 67 -6.53 42.23 25.00
C HIS A 67 -6.76 41.61 23.63
N CYS A 68 -5.95 40.61 23.30
CA CYS A 68 -6.05 39.85 22.05
C CYS A 68 -6.66 38.49 22.34
N GLU A 69 -7.71 38.13 21.59
CA GLU A 69 -8.27 36.79 21.63
C GLU A 69 -7.37 35.85 20.81
N PRO A 70 -7.01 34.65 21.32
CA PRO A 70 -6.21 33.68 20.56
C PRO A 70 -6.85 33.39 19.19
N PRO A 71 -6.06 33.24 18.11
CA PRO A 71 -4.59 33.13 18.06
C PRO A 71 -3.83 34.46 17.97
N LEU A 72 -4.53 35.60 18.09
CA LEU A 72 -3.89 36.92 18.02
C LEU A 72 -3.05 37.17 19.28
N TYR A 73 -1.94 37.87 19.11
CA TYR A 73 -1.08 38.27 20.22
C TYR A 73 -0.79 39.77 20.17
N LEU A 74 -0.42 40.34 21.32
CA LEU A 74 -0.13 41.76 21.43
C LEU A 74 1.17 42.10 20.71
N ASP A 75 1.16 43.11 19.84
CA ASP A 75 2.35 43.58 19.14
C ASP A 75 3.43 44.00 20.16
N PRO A 76 4.64 43.40 20.13
CA PRO A 76 5.72 43.69 21.07
C PRO A 76 6.23 45.14 21.00
N GLU A 77 6.12 45.77 19.83
CA GLU A 77 6.53 47.16 19.61
C GLU A 77 5.37 48.14 19.83
N ARG A 78 4.12 47.67 19.66
CA ARG A 78 2.91 48.50 19.75
C ARG A 78 1.82 47.82 20.58
N LEU A 79 1.84 48.00 21.90
CA LEU A 79 0.89 47.40 22.86
C LEU A 79 -0.60 47.81 22.68
N ASN A 80 -0.95 48.48 21.60
CA ASN A 80 -2.31 48.86 21.18
C ASN A 80 -2.78 48.14 19.89
N ALA A 81 -2.05 47.12 19.42
CA ALA A 81 -2.43 46.33 18.25
C ALA A 81 -2.28 44.82 18.50
N CYS A 82 -3.22 44.04 17.97
CA CYS A 82 -3.19 42.59 17.97
C CYS A 82 -2.76 42.08 16.59
N LEU A 83 -1.71 41.28 16.54
CA LEU A 83 -1.13 40.72 15.32
C LEU A 83 -1.51 39.25 15.15
N THR A 84 -1.67 38.84 13.89
CA THR A 84 -1.76 37.43 13.53
C THR A 84 -0.35 36.84 13.44
N PRO A 85 -0.08 35.68 14.07
CA PRO A 85 1.20 35.00 13.93
C PRO A 85 1.43 34.57 12.47
N LEU A 86 2.64 34.83 11.97
CA LEU A 86 3.06 34.48 10.62
C LEU A 86 4.14 33.41 10.72
N CYS A 87 3.84 32.21 10.22
CA CYS A 87 4.79 31.11 10.17
C CYS A 87 5.51 31.09 8.82
N ASP A 88 6.82 30.82 8.86
CA ASP A 88 7.65 30.56 7.70
C ASP A 88 8.37 29.21 7.90
N PRO A 89 8.00 28.14 7.16
CA PRO A 89 7.03 28.13 6.04
C PRO A 89 5.57 28.21 6.50
N LYS A 90 4.68 28.63 5.58
CA LYS A 90 3.25 28.74 5.83
C LYS A 90 2.64 27.40 6.26
N CYS A 91 1.82 27.44 7.32
CA CYS A 91 1.03 26.31 7.80
C CYS A 91 -0.11 25.94 6.82
N ILE A 92 -0.39 24.63 6.68
CA ILE A 92 -1.45 24.06 5.83
C ILE A 92 -2.35 23.16 6.69
N ASN A 93 -3.65 23.46 6.72
CA ASN A 93 -4.66 22.80 7.56
C ASN A 93 -4.33 22.81 9.07
N SER A 94 -3.67 23.88 9.54
CA SER A 94 -3.22 24.05 10.93
C SER A 94 -3.05 25.53 11.27
N ILE A 95 -3.16 25.89 12.54
CA ILE A 95 -2.99 27.27 13.03
C ILE A 95 -1.50 27.54 13.34
N CYS A 96 -0.99 28.69 12.92
CA CYS A 96 0.34 29.16 13.32
C CYS A 96 0.30 29.77 14.73
N ASN A 97 1.29 29.50 15.57
CA ASN A 97 1.48 30.18 16.85
C ASN A 97 2.67 31.15 16.84
N ILE A 98 2.82 31.95 17.92
CA ILE A 98 3.88 32.96 18.05
C ILE A 98 5.31 32.38 18.00
N ASN A 99 5.49 31.08 18.25
CA ASN A 99 6.78 30.40 18.25
C ASN A 99 7.15 29.80 16.88
N ASN A 100 6.47 30.21 15.80
CA ASN A 100 6.64 29.65 14.45
C ASN A 100 6.36 28.12 14.40
N ILE A 101 5.36 27.66 15.16
CA ILE A 101 4.94 26.26 15.20
C ILE A 101 3.50 26.16 14.66
N CYS A 102 3.26 25.20 13.77
CA CYS A 102 1.95 24.88 13.25
C CYS A 102 1.24 23.85 14.15
N GLU A 103 0.07 24.21 14.67
CA GLU A 103 -0.76 23.41 15.57
C GLU A 103 -1.99 22.87 14.83
N CYS A 104 -2.18 21.55 14.89
CA CYS A 104 -3.30 20.87 14.24
C CYS A 104 -4.63 21.17 14.94
N GLU A 105 -5.68 21.45 14.17
CA GLU A 105 -7.02 21.65 14.70
C GLU A 105 -7.81 20.32 14.80
N ASN A 106 -8.70 20.23 15.78
CA ASN A 106 -9.73 19.20 16.00
C ASN A 106 -9.67 17.95 15.09
N ASN A 107 -9.22 16.84 15.67
CA ASN A 107 -9.12 15.50 15.06
C ASN A 107 -8.08 15.35 13.94
N THR A 108 -7.44 16.40 13.44
CA THR A 108 -6.34 16.26 12.47
C THR A 108 -5.04 15.77 13.13
N ARG A 109 -4.23 15.01 12.40
CA ARG A 109 -2.93 14.48 12.83
C ARG A 109 -1.81 15.25 12.13
N ARG A 110 -0.69 15.45 12.85
CA ARG A 110 0.49 16.12 12.31
C ARG A 110 1.24 15.18 11.35
N TYR A 111 1.29 15.54 10.08
CA TYR A 111 2.06 14.81 9.06
C TYR A 111 3.51 15.27 9.05
N ASN A 112 3.73 16.58 8.93
CA ASN A 112 5.05 17.19 8.99
C ASN A 112 5.01 18.47 9.84
N LYS A 113 6.07 19.28 9.79
CA LYS A 113 6.18 20.51 10.60
C LYS A 113 5.12 21.57 10.25
N THR A 114 4.55 21.55 9.05
CA THR A 114 3.60 22.57 8.57
C THR A 114 2.24 22.02 8.13
N HIS A 115 2.09 20.70 7.99
CA HIS A 115 0.89 20.07 7.45
C HIS A 115 0.22 19.18 8.50
N CYS A 116 -1.06 19.43 8.70
CA CYS A 116 -1.95 18.51 9.40
C CYS A 116 -2.98 17.93 8.42
N ALA A 117 -3.38 16.69 8.66
CA ALA A 117 -4.37 16.01 7.83
C ALA A 117 -5.25 15.11 8.69
N HIS A 118 -6.50 14.93 8.27
CA HIS A 118 -7.41 13.96 8.85
C HIS A 118 -7.84 13.01 7.73
N CYS A 119 -7.64 11.72 7.97
CA CYS A 119 -8.16 10.65 7.13
C CYS A 119 -9.21 9.88 7.93
N ASP A 120 -10.19 9.30 7.22
CA ASP A 120 -11.18 8.41 7.84
C ASP A 120 -10.50 7.18 8.46
N GLU A 121 -11.21 6.48 9.34
CA GLU A 121 -10.66 5.28 9.98
C GLU A 121 -10.19 4.26 8.93
N HIS A 122 -9.01 3.69 9.16
CA HIS A 122 -8.32 2.77 8.24
C HIS A 122 -7.86 3.39 6.92
N TYR A 123 -7.69 4.71 6.88
CA TYR A 123 -6.93 5.40 5.85
C TYR A 123 -5.72 6.09 6.48
N ASP A 124 -4.62 6.17 5.74
CA ASP A 124 -3.40 6.89 6.12
C ASP A 124 -2.96 7.83 5.00
N ILE A 125 -2.24 8.88 5.37
CA ILE A 125 -1.77 9.89 4.43
C ILE A 125 -0.50 9.41 3.71
N ASN A 126 -0.52 9.49 2.37
CA ASN A 126 0.64 9.14 1.55
C ASN A 126 1.59 10.34 1.33
N ALA A 127 2.66 10.12 0.56
CA ALA A 127 3.66 11.16 0.24
C ALA A 127 3.06 12.40 -0.47
N ASP A 128 1.99 12.21 -1.24
CA ASP A 128 1.30 13.26 -1.98
C ASP A 128 0.21 13.97 -1.15
N LEU A 129 0.19 13.74 0.16
CA LEU A 129 -0.78 14.30 1.11
C LEU A 129 -2.24 13.87 0.88
N THR A 130 -2.44 12.71 0.25
CA THR A 130 -3.77 12.12 0.02
C THR A 130 -4.02 10.96 0.98
N CYS A 131 -5.27 10.79 1.40
CA CYS A 131 -5.68 9.66 2.24
C CYS A 131 -5.80 8.39 1.39
N GLN A 132 -4.93 7.43 1.62
CA GLN A 132 -4.95 6.10 1.01
C GLN A 132 -5.46 5.06 2.00
N PRO A 133 -6.19 4.04 1.54
CA PRO A 133 -6.68 2.98 2.42
C PRO A 133 -5.52 2.14 2.99
N ILE A 134 -5.69 1.67 4.22
CA ILE A 134 -4.77 0.78 4.89
C ILE A 134 -5.19 -0.67 4.62
N CYS A 135 -4.25 -1.47 4.12
CA CYS A 135 -4.36 -2.91 4.04
C CYS A 135 -3.37 -3.55 5.03
N GLU A 136 -3.83 -4.48 5.87
CA GLU A 136 -3.01 -5.17 6.88
C GLU A 136 -1.87 -6.01 6.28
N ARG A 137 -2.04 -6.42 5.01
CA ARG A 137 -1.07 -7.11 4.18
C ARG A 137 -1.00 -6.41 2.82
N PRO A 138 0.17 -6.40 2.16
CA PRO A 138 0.28 -5.84 0.81
C PRO A 138 -0.58 -6.65 -0.18
N CYS A 139 -1.23 -5.93 -1.11
CA CYS A 139 -1.96 -6.55 -2.22
C CYS A 139 -0.96 -7.09 -3.26
N ILE A 140 -0.93 -8.40 -3.47
CA ILE A 140 -0.09 -9.07 -4.48
C ILE A 140 -0.85 -9.07 -5.81
N ASN A 141 -0.27 -8.44 -6.83
CA ASN A 141 -0.89 -8.21 -8.15
C ASN A 141 -2.24 -7.46 -8.09
N GLY A 142 -2.38 -6.56 -7.12
CA GLY A 142 -3.57 -5.75 -6.91
C GLY A 142 -3.23 -4.41 -6.26
N GLU A 143 -4.23 -3.56 -6.16
CA GLU A 143 -4.13 -2.26 -5.49
C GLU A 143 -5.06 -2.23 -4.27
N CYS A 144 -4.60 -1.63 -3.17
CA CYS A 144 -5.45 -1.41 -2.01
C CYS A 144 -6.41 -0.25 -2.35
N THR A 145 -7.67 -0.57 -2.64
CA THR A 145 -8.67 0.41 -3.09
C THR A 145 -9.67 0.77 -1.99
N ALA A 146 -9.74 -0.02 -0.93
CA ALA A 146 -10.49 0.27 0.28
C ALA A 146 -9.82 -0.41 1.49
N PRO A 147 -10.19 -0.06 2.74
CA PRO A 147 -9.65 -0.70 3.93
C PRO A 147 -9.70 -2.23 3.84
N ASN A 148 -8.53 -2.87 3.93
CA ASN A 148 -8.37 -4.32 3.77
C ASN A 148 -9.04 -4.93 2.52
N THR A 149 -9.15 -4.14 1.45
CA THR A 149 -9.82 -4.54 0.20
C THR A 149 -8.86 -4.30 -0.96
N CYS A 150 -8.40 -5.39 -1.59
CA CYS A 150 -7.58 -5.33 -2.79
C CYS A 150 -8.43 -5.49 -4.05
N SER A 151 -8.26 -4.59 -5.00
CA SER A 151 -8.76 -4.74 -6.37
C SER A 151 -7.65 -5.30 -7.25
N CYS A 152 -7.95 -6.38 -7.97
CA CYS A 152 -6.95 -7.03 -8.82
C CYS A 152 -6.61 -6.18 -10.05
N LEU A 153 -5.34 -6.22 -10.44
CA LEU A 153 -4.88 -5.58 -11.68
C LEU A 153 -5.55 -6.24 -12.90
N HIS A 154 -5.52 -5.54 -14.03
CA HIS A 154 -6.08 -6.07 -15.28
C HIS A 154 -5.44 -7.41 -15.67
N GLY A 155 -6.26 -8.40 -15.99
CA GLY A 155 -5.81 -9.76 -16.29
C GLY A 155 -5.52 -10.64 -15.07
N TYR A 156 -5.84 -10.17 -13.86
CA TYR A 156 -5.80 -10.94 -12.63
C TYR A 156 -7.18 -11.10 -12.01
N VAL A 157 -7.36 -12.16 -11.22
CA VAL A 157 -8.61 -12.46 -10.50
C VAL A 157 -8.32 -12.73 -9.02
N PRO A 158 -9.29 -12.52 -8.11
CA PRO A 158 -9.12 -12.83 -6.70
C PRO A 158 -8.71 -14.28 -6.48
N GLY A 159 -7.70 -14.48 -5.64
CA GLY A 159 -7.22 -15.80 -5.25
C GLY A 159 -7.89 -16.36 -4.00
N ASP A 160 -7.17 -17.24 -3.31
CA ASP A 160 -7.67 -17.89 -2.10
C ASP A 160 -7.84 -16.92 -0.92
N ASP A 161 -7.05 -15.84 -0.90
CA ASP A 161 -7.17 -14.75 0.05
C ASP A 161 -7.45 -13.41 -0.64
N ARG A 162 -8.07 -12.49 0.10
CA ARG A 162 -8.44 -11.15 -0.37
C ARG A 162 -7.25 -10.24 -0.69
N PHE A 163 -6.02 -10.67 -0.43
CA PHE A 163 -4.79 -9.91 -0.67
C PHE A 163 -4.01 -10.40 -1.88
N THR A 164 -4.41 -11.53 -2.47
CA THR A 164 -3.65 -12.18 -3.54
C THR A 164 -4.51 -12.28 -4.77
N CYS A 165 -4.01 -11.76 -5.89
CA CYS A 165 -4.65 -11.90 -7.19
C CYS A 165 -3.82 -12.84 -8.07
N PHE A 166 -4.47 -13.86 -8.62
CA PHE A 166 -3.86 -14.83 -9.53
C PHE A 166 -4.00 -14.37 -10.98
N PRO A 167 -2.97 -14.57 -11.82
CA PRO A 167 -3.02 -14.21 -13.23
C PRO A 167 -4.01 -15.11 -13.98
N VAL A 168 -4.67 -14.54 -14.98
CA VAL A 168 -5.55 -15.26 -15.90
C VAL A 168 -4.76 -15.59 -17.17
N CYS A 169 -4.77 -16.86 -17.55
CA CYS A 169 -4.26 -17.33 -18.84
C CYS A 169 -5.37 -18.11 -19.55
N GLU A 170 -5.54 -17.90 -20.85
CA GLU A 170 -6.51 -18.68 -21.65
C GLU A 170 -6.13 -20.16 -21.73
N LYS A 171 -4.85 -20.45 -21.91
CA LYS A 171 -4.31 -21.80 -22.02
C LYS A 171 -2.86 -21.83 -21.55
N CYS A 172 -2.57 -22.73 -20.62
CA CYS A 172 -1.22 -23.09 -20.19
C CYS A 172 -1.17 -24.62 -20.06
N VAL A 173 -0.43 -25.31 -20.92
CA VAL A 173 -0.33 -26.78 -20.95
C VAL A 173 1.05 -27.21 -20.46
N ASN A 174 1.09 -28.03 -19.40
CA ASN A 174 2.33 -28.42 -18.70
C ASN A 174 3.16 -27.21 -18.23
N SER A 175 2.48 -26.16 -17.81
CA SER A 175 3.05 -24.89 -17.40
C SER A 175 2.15 -24.19 -16.38
N THR A 176 2.73 -23.32 -15.57
CA THR A 176 2.02 -22.47 -14.61
C THR A 176 1.82 -21.07 -15.19
N CYS A 177 0.63 -20.48 -14.99
CA CYS A 177 0.38 -19.09 -15.35
C CYS A 177 1.10 -18.16 -14.36
N VAL A 178 2.10 -17.40 -14.82
CA VAL A 178 2.96 -16.55 -13.96
C VAL A 178 2.66 -15.06 -14.10
N ALA A 179 2.04 -14.66 -15.21
CA ALA A 179 1.47 -13.33 -15.45
C ALA A 179 0.30 -13.48 -16.45
N PRO A 180 -0.53 -12.44 -16.68
CA PRO A 180 -1.67 -12.54 -17.57
C PRO A 180 -1.23 -12.99 -18.97
N ASN A 181 -1.77 -14.12 -19.42
CA ASN A 181 -1.39 -14.80 -20.67
C ASN A 181 0.11 -15.15 -20.82
N VAL A 182 0.85 -15.26 -19.71
CA VAL A 182 2.26 -15.69 -19.71
C VAL A 182 2.40 -16.98 -18.92
N CYS A 183 2.79 -18.05 -19.61
CA CYS A 183 3.00 -19.37 -19.03
C CYS A 183 4.49 -19.64 -18.79
N SER A 184 4.81 -20.31 -17.69
CA SER A 184 6.14 -20.83 -17.38
C SER A 184 6.09 -22.35 -17.31
N CYS A 185 6.89 -23.04 -18.12
CA CYS A 185 6.92 -24.50 -18.15
C CYS A 185 7.20 -25.09 -16.76
N LEU A 186 6.56 -26.24 -16.48
CA LEU A 186 6.87 -27.03 -15.30
C LEU A 186 8.29 -27.59 -15.37
N GLU A 187 8.83 -27.99 -14.23
CA GLU A 187 10.13 -28.63 -14.16
C GLU A 187 10.19 -29.89 -15.03
N GLY A 188 11.28 -30.03 -15.80
CA GLY A 188 11.42 -31.13 -16.77
C GLY A 188 10.68 -30.92 -18.10
N TYR A 189 10.04 -29.77 -18.32
CA TYR A 189 9.43 -29.41 -19.60
C TYR A 189 10.18 -28.26 -20.31
N SER A 190 9.98 -28.13 -21.61
CA SER A 190 10.48 -27.05 -22.48
C SER A 190 9.35 -26.44 -23.29
N ALA A 191 9.42 -25.13 -23.53
CA ALA A 191 8.47 -24.41 -24.35
C ALA A 191 8.50 -24.93 -25.78
N VAL A 192 7.34 -25.31 -26.30
CA VAL A 192 7.11 -25.58 -27.72
C VAL A 192 6.57 -24.32 -28.38
N ASP A 193 5.65 -23.65 -27.70
CA ASP A 193 5.11 -22.34 -28.04
C ASP A 193 4.90 -21.52 -26.74
N GLU A 194 4.25 -20.35 -26.85
CA GLU A 194 4.02 -19.43 -25.73
C GLU A 194 3.13 -20.01 -24.60
N SER A 195 2.31 -21.02 -24.92
CA SER A 195 1.27 -21.58 -24.04
C SER A 195 1.43 -23.08 -23.75
N THR A 196 2.28 -23.76 -24.52
CA THR A 196 2.41 -25.22 -24.51
C THR A 196 3.85 -25.63 -24.26
N CYS A 197 4.01 -26.49 -23.26
CA CYS A 197 5.30 -27.11 -22.96
C CYS A 197 5.28 -28.62 -23.21
N ALA A 198 6.34 -29.13 -23.82
CA ALA A 198 6.58 -30.55 -24.03
C ALA A 198 7.60 -31.09 -23.02
N PRO A 199 7.48 -32.35 -22.59
CA PRO A 199 8.44 -32.96 -21.68
C PRO A 199 9.83 -33.06 -22.33
N LYS A 200 10.88 -32.92 -21.51
CA LYS A 200 12.27 -33.13 -21.91
C LYS A 200 12.66 -34.59 -21.75
N CYS A 201 13.21 -35.18 -22.80
CA CYS A 201 13.78 -36.52 -22.78
C CYS A 201 15.11 -36.54 -23.53
N ASP A 202 16.13 -37.20 -22.96
CA ASP A 202 17.48 -37.22 -23.55
C ASP A 202 17.63 -38.25 -24.67
N SER A 203 16.79 -39.30 -24.73
CA SER A 203 16.89 -40.38 -25.73
C SER A 203 15.55 -41.11 -25.93
N CYS A 204 14.65 -40.55 -26.75
CA CYS A 204 13.39 -41.20 -27.17
C CYS A 204 13.35 -41.49 -28.68
N ASP A 205 14.46 -41.87 -29.29
CA ASP A 205 14.44 -42.34 -30.67
C ASP A 205 13.52 -43.56 -30.78
N ASN A 206 12.64 -43.62 -31.79
CA ASN A 206 11.62 -44.65 -31.94
C ASN A 206 10.60 -44.74 -30.79
N GLY A 207 10.29 -43.60 -30.17
CA GLY A 207 9.19 -43.45 -29.23
C GLY A 207 8.67 -42.02 -29.13
N VAL A 208 7.75 -41.80 -28.21
CA VAL A 208 7.19 -40.48 -27.86
C VAL A 208 7.58 -40.15 -26.43
N CYS A 209 8.08 -38.94 -26.18
CA CYS A 209 8.31 -38.43 -24.83
C CYS A 209 6.96 -38.06 -24.21
N VAL A 210 6.48 -38.86 -23.26
CA VAL A 210 5.14 -38.70 -22.64
C VAL A 210 5.19 -38.00 -21.29
N ALA A 211 6.35 -38.02 -20.62
CA ALA A 211 6.65 -37.28 -19.41
C ALA A 211 8.17 -37.04 -19.32
N PRO A 212 8.66 -36.13 -18.45
CA PRO A 212 10.10 -35.87 -18.33
C PRO A 212 10.91 -37.15 -18.08
N GLY A 213 11.86 -37.45 -18.97
CA GLY A 213 12.67 -38.68 -18.92
C GLY A 213 11.94 -39.99 -19.25
N GLN A 214 10.67 -39.94 -19.67
CA GLN A 214 9.85 -41.11 -19.94
C GLN A 214 9.41 -41.17 -21.41
N CYS A 215 9.97 -42.14 -22.14
CA CYS A 215 9.56 -42.52 -23.48
C CYS A 215 8.52 -43.64 -23.45
N GLU A 216 7.50 -43.51 -24.28
CA GLU A 216 6.64 -44.60 -24.74
C GLU A 216 7.14 -45.05 -26.11
N CYS A 217 7.61 -46.30 -26.22
CA CYS A 217 8.20 -46.81 -27.45
C CYS A 217 7.14 -47.16 -28.49
N PHE A 218 7.45 -46.97 -29.77
CA PHE A 218 6.56 -47.40 -30.86
C PHE A 218 6.43 -48.93 -30.94
N ASP A 219 5.41 -49.42 -31.63
CA ASP A 219 5.20 -50.85 -31.84
C ASP A 219 6.44 -51.54 -32.41
N GLY A 220 6.81 -52.68 -31.82
CA GLY A 220 8.03 -53.41 -32.17
C GLY A 220 9.32 -52.87 -31.54
N TYR A 221 9.24 -51.86 -30.67
CA TYR A 221 10.35 -51.36 -29.85
C TYR A 221 10.05 -51.54 -28.37
N ILE A 222 11.10 -51.77 -27.57
CA ILE A 222 11.03 -51.88 -26.11
C ILE A 222 12.07 -50.99 -25.45
N LYS A 223 11.78 -50.50 -24.24
CA LYS A 223 12.70 -49.67 -23.48
C LYS A 223 13.83 -50.53 -22.90
N LEU A 224 15.03 -50.39 -23.45
CA LEU A 224 16.25 -51.06 -23.00
C LEU A 224 17.33 -50.02 -22.72
N ASN A 225 17.89 -50.04 -21.49
CA ASN A 225 18.92 -49.10 -21.02
C ASN A 225 18.54 -47.61 -21.20
N GLY A 226 17.25 -47.28 -21.10
CA GLY A 226 16.75 -45.91 -21.20
C GLY A 226 16.28 -45.50 -22.61
N SER A 227 16.62 -46.24 -23.67
CA SER A 227 16.24 -45.94 -25.05
C SER A 227 15.29 -46.99 -25.63
N CYS A 228 14.48 -46.61 -26.61
CA CYS A 228 13.62 -47.56 -27.34
C CYS A 228 14.43 -48.30 -28.39
N GLN A 229 14.66 -49.60 -28.14
CA GLN A 229 15.41 -50.48 -29.02
C GLN A 229 14.46 -51.43 -29.76
N ALA A 230 14.77 -51.73 -31.01
CA ALA A 230 13.96 -52.61 -31.84
C ALA A 230 13.98 -54.04 -31.29
N VAL A 231 12.83 -54.72 -31.42
CA VAL A 231 12.68 -56.14 -31.11
C VAL A 231 12.71 -56.94 -32.40
N CYS A 232 13.52 -57.99 -32.42
CA CYS A 232 13.56 -58.97 -33.49
C CYS A 232 13.13 -60.32 -32.93
N GLU A 233 12.13 -60.96 -33.55
CA GLU A 233 11.67 -62.30 -33.15
C GLU A 233 12.75 -63.37 -33.36
N MET A 234 13.59 -63.21 -34.38
CA MET A 234 14.76 -64.05 -34.62
C MET A 234 16.04 -63.33 -34.19
N GLU A 235 16.98 -64.08 -33.61
CA GLU A 235 18.28 -63.53 -33.25
C GLU A 235 19.09 -63.12 -34.48
N CYS A 236 19.64 -61.89 -34.46
CA CYS A 236 20.53 -61.38 -35.50
C CYS A 236 21.96 -61.93 -35.32
N ILE A 237 22.30 -63.04 -35.98
CA ILE A 237 23.62 -63.68 -35.86
C ILE A 237 24.69 -62.84 -36.58
N ASN A 238 25.71 -62.39 -35.84
CA ASN A 238 26.73 -61.42 -36.28
C ASN A 238 26.13 -60.10 -36.80
N GLY A 239 24.99 -59.70 -36.24
CA GLY A 239 24.31 -58.46 -36.55
C GLY A 239 23.69 -57.83 -35.31
N PHE A 240 22.89 -56.80 -35.51
CA PHE A 240 22.07 -56.17 -34.49
C PHE A 240 20.68 -55.87 -35.05
N CYS A 241 19.67 -55.78 -34.17
CA CYS A 241 18.32 -55.42 -34.56
C CYS A 241 18.26 -53.92 -34.87
N SER A 242 18.22 -53.55 -36.15
CA SER A 242 18.23 -52.14 -36.59
C SER A 242 16.84 -51.52 -36.65
N ALA A 243 15.81 -52.35 -36.86
CA ALA A 243 14.40 -51.98 -36.83
C ALA A 243 13.58 -53.24 -36.47
N PRO A 244 12.28 -53.12 -36.14
CA PRO A 244 11.47 -54.28 -35.73
C PRO A 244 11.54 -55.39 -36.77
N ASN A 245 11.95 -56.58 -36.35
CA ASN A 245 12.17 -57.75 -37.21
C ASN A 245 13.14 -57.53 -38.40
N ALA A 246 14.04 -56.55 -38.33
CA ALA A 246 15.05 -56.28 -39.35
C ALA A 246 16.47 -56.21 -38.76
N CYS A 247 17.34 -57.10 -39.24
CA CYS A 247 18.73 -57.20 -38.80
C CYS A 247 19.68 -56.40 -39.72
N ALA A 248 20.59 -55.63 -39.12
CA ALA A 248 21.74 -55.05 -39.80
C ALA A 248 23.02 -55.81 -39.40
N CYS A 249 23.89 -56.05 -40.37
CA CYS A 249 25.16 -56.72 -40.12
C CYS A 249 26.18 -55.79 -39.47
N VAL A 250 26.99 -56.33 -38.55
CA VAL A 250 28.14 -55.59 -38.02
C VAL A 250 29.15 -55.30 -39.13
N GLU A 251 29.96 -54.26 -38.95
CA GLU A 251 30.94 -53.84 -39.95
C GLU A 251 31.84 -55.01 -40.40
N GLY A 252 31.98 -55.19 -41.72
CA GLY A 252 32.75 -56.28 -42.32
C GLY A 252 31.98 -57.61 -42.51
N TYR A 253 30.70 -57.66 -42.15
CA TYR A 253 29.80 -58.77 -42.44
C TYR A 253 28.74 -58.34 -43.48
N VAL A 254 28.26 -59.30 -44.27
CA VAL A 254 27.18 -59.11 -45.24
C VAL A 254 26.06 -60.11 -44.97
N GLU A 255 24.82 -59.72 -45.28
CA GLU A 255 23.66 -60.59 -45.11
C GLU A 255 23.76 -61.79 -46.05
N ARG A 256 23.65 -63.00 -45.50
CA ARG A 256 23.68 -64.26 -46.27
C ARG A 256 22.32 -64.94 -46.31
N TYR A 257 21.61 -64.87 -45.18
CA TYR A 257 20.21 -65.28 -45.02
C TYR A 257 19.50 -64.26 -44.11
N PRO A 258 18.16 -64.19 -44.11
CA PRO A 258 17.43 -63.33 -43.19
C PRO A 258 17.89 -63.53 -41.74
N GLY A 259 18.43 -62.47 -41.13
CA GLY A 259 18.95 -62.48 -39.75
C GLY A 259 20.33 -63.13 -39.56
N VAL A 260 21.00 -63.60 -40.61
CA VAL A 260 22.32 -64.23 -40.53
C VAL A 260 23.34 -63.48 -41.38
N CYS A 261 24.29 -62.86 -40.68
CA CYS A 261 25.40 -62.12 -41.26
C CYS A 261 26.66 -62.98 -41.28
N SER A 262 27.40 -62.96 -42.38
CA SER A 262 28.67 -63.67 -42.52
C SER A 262 29.73 -62.80 -43.21
N LYS A 263 31.01 -63.04 -42.94
CA LYS A 263 32.08 -62.35 -43.66
C LYS A 263 31.97 -62.69 -45.16
N PRO A 264 32.05 -61.69 -46.05
CA PRO A 264 32.08 -61.97 -47.48
C PRO A 264 33.28 -62.89 -47.77
N CYS A 265 33.05 -63.95 -48.53
CA CYS A 265 34.13 -64.86 -48.92
C CYS A 265 35.15 -64.05 -49.71
N ARG A 266 36.41 -64.05 -49.27
CA ARG A 266 37.51 -63.80 -50.20
C ARG A 266 37.48 -64.93 -51.22
N THR A 267 37.65 -64.58 -52.49
CA THR A 267 37.75 -65.51 -53.64
C THR A 267 38.87 -66.56 -53.51
N ASP A 268 39.63 -66.50 -52.42
CA ASP A 268 40.87 -67.21 -52.11
C ASP A 268 40.72 -68.17 -50.91
N CYS A 269 39.51 -68.36 -50.35
CA CYS A 269 39.26 -69.35 -49.31
C CYS A 269 38.79 -70.70 -49.91
N ASN A 270 39.72 -71.64 -50.13
CA ASN A 270 39.39 -73.06 -50.29
C ASN A 270 39.04 -73.61 -48.91
N GLY A 271 37.75 -73.79 -48.64
CA GLY A 271 37.27 -74.42 -47.41
C GLY A 271 37.86 -75.82 -47.27
N THR A 272 38.54 -76.05 -46.15
CA THR A 272 39.01 -77.37 -45.69
C THR A 272 37.96 -78.05 -44.85
#